data_AF-A0A9D6CLZ9-F1
#
_entry.id   AF-A0A9D6CLZ9-F1
#
_cell.length_a   1.000
_cell.length_b   1.000
_cell.length_c   1.000
_cell.angle_alpha   90.00
_cell.angle_beta   90.00
_cell.angle_gamma   90.00
#
_symmetry.space_group_name_H-M   'P 1'
#
loop_
_entity.id
_entity.type
_entity.pdbx_description
1 polymer ?
#
loop_
_entity_poly.entity_id
_entity_poly.type
_entity_poly.pdbx_seq_one_letter_code
_entity_poly.pdbx_strand_id
1 'polypeptide(L)'
;MCRLVLLSLLLLPSAAQARVDKDVVYGMRSGLALLMDVHYPDRSNGRGIVFIPGSGWHAPLEYSATPLKESGFAKLWAPPLVKAGYTVFVINHRAAPRFQHPAALEDAQRAVRFVRAHAVQYGIDPNRIGGVGGSSGGHLIAMLGVADAPGNPDSRDPVERESGKLQVILARAAPTNLTKAPGASQASYMGLRLHERDGADTPEFQRYWEASPAAHASPDDAPFLLIHGDADDRVPYERSVEFQDLLTQMGVEAELLRVPGGGHGASFPGAKNPPNYLGAMVSWFDRKLADPKAKPGTPAKPAPPSPKVERDVVFGMVSGGALLMDVYRPEKPNGFAVLHITGSGWHSSLSPGAAQQKASAQVKVFGLPLVEAGYTVFAVNHRTAPWHKYPAQLEDVERAVRFIRHNAARWGVDPERLGGVGGSSGGHLTAMLGLHDGDGDPDDPDPVNRLSAKLQCILPWAPPVDLIAMNGQYGNPTFASWLGMRLMANDKKTTAQYRMYHDASPIHLVSKDDPPTLIIHGDADEGVPIAQSQALAAKLKAVGVPVEVIPVPGGGHGAQFPGKRSDSPDYIGAMVEWFDKYLKR
;
A
#
# COMPACT_ATOMS: atom_id res chain seq x y z
N MET A 1 -42.33 53.12 22.63
CA MET A 1 -42.54 51.84 21.92
C MET A 1 -41.38 51.65 20.94
N CYS A 2 -40.27 51.04 21.38
CA CYS A 2 -39.18 50.64 20.49
C CYS A 2 -39.27 49.13 20.27
N ARG A 3 -39.57 48.70 19.05
CA ARG A 3 -39.54 47.28 18.65
C ARG A 3 -38.11 46.89 18.30
N LEU A 4 -37.55 45.95 19.05
CA LEU A 4 -36.34 45.22 18.70
C LEU A 4 -36.66 44.29 17.51
N VAL A 5 -35.92 44.43 16.41
CA VAL A 5 -35.95 43.48 15.29
C VAL A 5 -34.81 42.48 15.52
N LEU A 6 -35.15 41.21 15.81
CA LEU A 6 -34.20 40.11 15.84
C LEU A 6 -33.92 39.67 14.40
N LEU A 7 -32.69 39.88 13.91
CA LEU A 7 -32.20 39.28 12.67
C LEU A 7 -31.79 37.83 12.96
N SER A 8 -32.58 36.87 12.52
CA SER A 8 -32.20 35.45 12.50
C SER A 8 -31.24 35.19 11.33
N LEU A 9 -29.96 34.98 11.60
CA LEU A 9 -29.01 34.44 10.62
C LEU A 9 -29.41 32.99 10.28
N LEU A 10 -29.94 32.79 9.07
CA LEU A 10 -30.05 31.47 8.46
C LEU A 10 -28.64 30.98 8.08
N LEU A 11 -28.09 30.09 8.91
CA LEU A 11 -26.95 29.26 8.54
C LEU A 11 -27.40 28.30 7.43
N LEU A 12 -27.00 28.58 6.19
CA LEU A 12 -27.11 27.63 5.09
C LEU A 12 -26.23 26.41 5.42
N PRO A 13 -26.74 25.16 5.34
CA PRO A 13 -25.90 24.00 5.52
C PRO A 13 -24.85 23.97 4.41
N SER A 14 -23.57 23.96 4.80
CA SER A 14 -22.48 23.64 3.90
C SER A 14 -22.78 22.29 3.25
N ALA A 15 -22.78 22.23 1.92
CA ALA A 15 -22.91 20.97 1.21
C ALA A 15 -21.80 20.03 1.71
N ALA A 16 -22.19 18.90 2.30
CA ALA A 16 -21.24 17.90 2.75
C ALA A 16 -20.43 17.44 1.52
N GLN A 17 -19.10 17.56 1.60
CA GLN A 17 -18.21 17.08 0.55
C GLN A 17 -18.41 15.56 0.40
N ALA A 18 -18.63 15.09 -0.83
CA ALA A 18 -18.74 13.66 -1.11
C ALA A 18 -17.50 12.94 -0.54
N ARG A 19 -17.73 11.89 0.25
CA ARG A 19 -16.63 11.15 0.89
C ARG A 19 -15.83 10.41 -0.17
N VAL A 20 -14.53 10.68 -0.19
CA VAL A 20 -13.57 9.96 -1.02
C VAL A 20 -12.42 9.51 -0.12
N ASP A 21 -12.22 8.20 -0.04
CA ASP A 21 -11.02 7.65 0.59
C ASP A 21 -9.94 7.61 -0.49
N LYS A 22 -8.96 8.52 -0.41
CA LYS A 22 -7.88 8.65 -1.38
C LYS A 22 -6.73 7.68 -1.08
N ASP A 23 -6.01 7.32 -2.15
CA ASP A 23 -4.75 6.59 -2.08
C ASP A 23 -4.84 5.23 -1.35
N VAL A 24 -6.00 4.58 -1.47
CA VAL A 24 -6.18 3.22 -0.94
C VAL A 24 -5.27 2.27 -1.72
N VAL A 25 -4.36 1.62 -1.00
CA VAL A 25 -3.43 0.65 -1.57
C VAL A 25 -4.17 -0.66 -1.79
N TYR A 26 -4.39 -1.04 -3.05
CA TYR A 26 -5.02 -2.33 -3.39
C TYR A 26 -4.00 -3.42 -3.73
N GLY A 27 -2.73 -3.05 -3.83
CA GLY A 27 -1.63 -3.97 -4.06
C GLY A 27 -0.28 -3.27 -4.09
N MET A 28 0.79 -4.05 -4.10
CA MET A 28 2.09 -3.55 -4.53
C MET A 28 2.79 -4.57 -5.43
N ARG A 29 3.56 -4.05 -6.38
CA ARG A 29 4.35 -4.84 -7.33
C ARG A 29 5.72 -4.17 -7.51
N SER A 30 6.79 -4.89 -7.22
CA SER A 30 8.17 -4.39 -7.34
C SER A 30 8.43 -3.05 -6.61
N GLY A 31 7.86 -2.89 -5.41
CA GLY A 31 7.99 -1.67 -4.60
C GLY A 31 7.10 -0.50 -5.02
N LEU A 32 6.30 -0.64 -6.08
CA LEU A 32 5.30 0.35 -6.47
C LEU A 32 3.96 0.04 -5.78
N ALA A 33 3.40 1.02 -5.08
CA ALA A 33 2.03 0.94 -4.57
C ALA A 33 1.02 1.11 -5.70
N LEU A 34 0.07 0.18 -5.79
CA LEU A 34 -1.07 0.27 -6.68
C LEU A 34 -2.20 0.96 -5.91
N LEU A 35 -2.57 2.15 -6.35
CA LEU A 35 -3.47 3.05 -5.63
C LEU A 35 -4.82 3.14 -6.31
N MET A 36 -5.88 3.21 -5.51
CA MET A 36 -7.22 3.58 -5.95
C MET A 36 -7.78 4.71 -5.10
N ASP A 37 -8.74 5.43 -5.66
CA ASP A 37 -9.63 6.31 -4.90
C ASP A 37 -11.00 5.64 -4.81
N VAL A 38 -11.57 5.64 -3.60
CA VAL A 38 -12.88 5.05 -3.34
C VAL A 38 -13.88 6.17 -3.12
N HIS A 39 -14.79 6.34 -4.08
CA HIS A 39 -15.84 7.34 -4.02
C HIS A 39 -17.11 6.71 -3.44
N TYR A 40 -17.57 7.27 -2.33
CA TYR A 40 -18.76 6.78 -1.64
C TYR A 40 -20.01 7.56 -2.03
N PRO A 41 -21.13 6.88 -2.27
CA PRO A 41 -22.41 7.52 -2.47
C PRO A 41 -23.00 7.98 -1.12
N ASP A 42 -23.81 9.05 -1.15
CA ASP A 42 -24.57 9.47 0.04
C ASP A 42 -25.59 8.40 0.48
N ARG A 43 -26.13 7.66 -0.49
CA ARG A 43 -27.01 6.51 -0.27
C ARG A 43 -26.52 5.32 -1.10
N SER A 44 -25.89 4.37 -0.43
CA SER A 44 -25.39 3.16 -1.09
C SER A 44 -26.53 2.29 -1.61
N ASN A 45 -26.39 1.80 -2.85
CA ASN A 45 -27.21 0.76 -3.45
C ASN A 45 -26.60 -0.65 -3.25
N GLY A 46 -25.47 -0.75 -2.54
CA GLY A 46 -24.79 -2.01 -2.24
C GLY A 46 -24.01 -2.62 -3.41
N ARG A 47 -23.71 -1.87 -4.48
CA ARG A 47 -23.03 -2.36 -5.68
C ARG A 47 -21.74 -1.58 -5.93
N GLY A 48 -20.72 -2.28 -6.42
CA GLY A 48 -19.41 -1.71 -6.70
C GLY A 48 -19.17 -1.49 -8.20
N ILE A 49 -18.44 -0.43 -8.56
CA ILE A 49 -17.95 -0.20 -9.93
C ILE A 49 -16.44 0.03 -9.91
N VAL A 50 -15.68 -0.83 -10.58
CA VAL A 50 -14.25 -0.59 -10.84
C VAL A 50 -14.11 0.29 -12.07
N PHE A 51 -13.41 1.41 -11.94
CA PHE A 51 -13.18 2.36 -13.02
C PHE A 51 -11.69 2.44 -13.38
N ILE A 52 -11.37 2.12 -14.63
CA ILE A 52 -10.05 2.32 -15.22
C ILE A 52 -10.09 3.48 -16.25
N PRO A 53 -9.47 4.63 -15.93
CA PRO A 53 -9.33 5.74 -16.88
C PRO A 53 -8.51 5.39 -18.12
N GLY A 54 -8.79 6.05 -19.24
CA GLY A 54 -8.03 5.86 -20.48
C GLY A 54 -6.75 6.68 -20.51
N SER A 55 -5.64 6.05 -20.90
CA SER A 55 -4.30 6.67 -20.88
C SER A 55 -3.34 6.20 -21.98
N GLY A 56 -3.78 5.29 -22.85
CA GLY A 56 -2.88 4.60 -23.78
C GLY A 56 -1.93 3.62 -23.07
N TRP A 57 -2.34 3.08 -21.92
CA TRP A 57 -1.50 2.27 -21.00
C TRP A 57 -0.26 3.01 -20.46
N HIS A 58 -0.21 4.33 -20.61
CA HIS A 58 0.86 5.19 -20.14
C HIS A 58 0.44 5.98 -18.90
N ALA A 59 1.41 6.41 -18.12
CA ALA A 59 1.24 7.39 -17.06
C ALA A 59 2.57 8.15 -16.91
N PRO A 60 2.55 9.47 -16.68
CA PRO A 60 3.78 10.19 -16.39
C PRO A 60 4.34 9.70 -15.05
N LEU A 61 5.66 9.50 -14.97
CA LEU A 61 6.35 8.95 -13.79
C LEU A 61 6.93 10.05 -12.88
N GLU A 62 6.61 11.31 -13.16
CA GLU A 62 7.08 12.46 -12.38
C GLU A 62 6.25 12.63 -11.11
N TYR A 63 6.85 13.17 -10.05
CA TYR A 63 6.19 13.34 -8.75
C TYR A 63 4.92 14.20 -8.81
N SER A 64 4.92 15.24 -9.65
CA SER A 64 3.79 16.16 -9.83
C SER A 64 2.76 15.69 -10.87
N ALA A 65 2.96 14.51 -11.46
CA ALA A 65 2.04 13.98 -12.46
C ALA A 65 0.66 13.73 -11.87
N THR A 66 -0.39 14.18 -12.56
CA THR A 66 -1.76 13.84 -12.16
C THR A 66 -1.96 12.32 -12.25
N PRO A 67 -2.29 11.64 -11.15
CA PRO A 67 -2.56 10.21 -11.18
C PRO A 67 -3.73 9.88 -12.12
N LEU A 68 -3.73 8.69 -12.72
CA LEU A 68 -4.80 8.26 -13.65
C LEU A 68 -6.18 8.36 -12.98
N LYS A 69 -6.26 7.93 -11.72
CA LYS A 69 -7.48 8.00 -10.89
C LYS A 69 -8.03 9.41 -10.67
N GLU A 70 -7.23 10.45 -10.87
CA GLU A 70 -7.64 11.86 -10.78
C GLU A 70 -7.83 12.53 -12.15
N SER A 71 -7.77 11.77 -13.24
CA SER A 71 -7.89 12.27 -14.61
C SER A 71 -9.24 12.92 -14.91
N GLY A 72 -9.31 13.70 -16.00
CA GLY A 72 -10.57 14.27 -16.49
C GLY A 72 -11.63 13.23 -16.81
N PHE A 73 -11.24 11.99 -17.14
CA PHE A 73 -12.18 10.87 -17.30
C PHE A 73 -12.87 10.54 -15.98
N ALA A 74 -12.10 10.39 -14.90
CA ALA A 74 -12.63 10.11 -13.56
C ALA A 74 -13.63 11.18 -13.14
N LYS A 75 -13.26 12.46 -13.33
CA LYS A 75 -14.09 13.62 -12.98
C LYS A 75 -15.42 13.69 -13.75
N LEU A 76 -15.46 13.17 -14.98
CA LEU A 76 -16.68 13.19 -15.80
C LEU A 76 -17.56 11.95 -15.59
N TRP A 77 -16.97 10.76 -15.48
CA TRP A 77 -17.72 9.50 -15.52
C TRP A 77 -18.03 8.90 -14.14
N ALA A 78 -17.26 9.21 -13.09
CA ALA A 78 -17.54 8.71 -11.75
C ALA A 78 -18.76 9.37 -11.07
N PRO A 79 -18.96 10.71 -11.12
CA PRO A 79 -20.03 11.35 -10.36
C PRO A 79 -21.45 10.87 -10.68
N PRO A 80 -21.84 10.59 -11.94
CA PRO A 80 -23.16 10.02 -12.23
C PRO A 80 -23.41 8.66 -11.55
N LEU A 81 -22.38 7.81 -11.45
CA LEU A 81 -22.46 6.51 -10.77
C LEU A 81 -22.59 6.68 -9.26
N VAL A 82 -21.77 7.56 -8.66
CA VAL A 82 -21.84 7.87 -7.23
C VAL A 82 -23.21 8.44 -6.87
N LYS A 83 -23.75 9.35 -7.70
CA LYS A 83 -25.10 9.91 -7.52
C LYS A 83 -26.20 8.84 -7.62
N ALA A 84 -25.99 7.81 -8.45
CA ALA A 84 -26.89 6.67 -8.58
C ALA A 84 -26.75 5.62 -7.44
N GLY A 85 -25.87 5.87 -6.48
CA GLY A 85 -25.72 5.03 -5.28
C GLY A 85 -24.62 3.99 -5.35
N TYR A 86 -23.78 3.98 -6.40
CA TYR A 86 -22.66 3.04 -6.51
C TYR A 86 -21.45 3.50 -5.70
N THR A 87 -20.77 2.54 -5.07
CA THR A 87 -19.39 2.77 -4.60
C THR A 87 -18.44 2.60 -5.79
N VAL A 88 -17.68 3.64 -6.12
CA VAL A 88 -16.83 3.66 -7.33
C VAL A 88 -15.35 3.62 -6.94
N PHE A 89 -14.61 2.68 -7.52
CA PHE A 89 -13.19 2.44 -7.26
C PHE A 89 -12.38 2.84 -8.49
N VAL A 90 -11.79 4.04 -8.47
CA VAL A 90 -10.99 4.54 -9.60
C VAL A 90 -9.52 4.20 -9.39
N ILE A 91 -8.91 3.44 -10.30
CA ILE A 91 -7.57 2.87 -10.05
C ILE A 91 -6.47 3.55 -10.87
N ASN A 92 -5.27 3.58 -10.30
CA ASN A 92 -4.02 3.63 -11.04
C ASN A 92 -3.58 2.20 -11.36
N HIS A 93 -2.81 2.00 -12.44
CA HIS A 93 -2.16 0.73 -12.74
C HIS A 93 -0.72 0.98 -13.20
N ARG A 94 0.13 -0.06 -13.17
CA ARG A 94 1.47 0.00 -13.77
C ARG A 94 1.37 0.38 -15.24
N ALA A 95 2.25 1.27 -15.68
CA ALA A 95 2.19 1.88 -17.01
C ALA A 95 3.45 1.61 -17.86
N ALA A 96 3.23 1.50 -19.17
CA ALA A 96 4.29 1.44 -20.16
C ALA A 96 4.99 2.80 -20.30
N PRO A 97 6.26 2.85 -20.76
CA PRO A 97 7.08 1.72 -21.24
C PRO A 97 7.70 0.89 -20.11
N ARG A 98 7.70 1.38 -18.86
CA ARG A 98 8.38 0.73 -17.74
C ARG A 98 7.78 -0.63 -17.40
N PHE A 99 6.46 -0.74 -17.48
CA PHE A 99 5.73 -1.98 -17.23
C PHE A 99 4.89 -2.33 -18.45
N GLN A 100 5.25 -3.42 -19.09
CA GLN A 100 4.62 -3.90 -20.33
C GLN A 100 3.54 -4.93 -19.98
N HIS A 101 2.76 -5.33 -20.98
CA HIS A 101 1.81 -6.43 -20.87
C HIS A 101 2.47 -7.69 -20.27
N PRO A 102 1.84 -8.37 -19.30
CA PRO A 102 0.46 -8.19 -18.81
C PRO A 102 0.31 -7.28 -17.57
N ALA A 103 1.32 -6.50 -17.16
CA ALA A 103 1.37 -5.82 -15.86
C ALA A 103 0.10 -5.00 -15.51
N ALA A 104 -0.39 -4.17 -16.44
CA ALA A 104 -1.60 -3.37 -16.22
C ALA A 104 -2.88 -4.22 -16.05
N LEU A 105 -2.96 -5.37 -16.74
CA LEU A 105 -4.06 -6.31 -16.62
C LEU A 105 -4.02 -7.05 -15.28
N GLU A 106 -2.84 -7.50 -14.86
CA GLU A 106 -2.66 -8.12 -13.54
C GLU A 106 -3.07 -7.16 -12.41
N ASP A 107 -2.74 -5.87 -12.57
CA ASP A 107 -3.10 -4.83 -11.61
C ASP A 107 -4.62 -4.59 -11.61
N ALA A 108 -5.25 -4.58 -12.77
CA ALA A 108 -6.71 -4.46 -12.89
C ALA A 108 -7.43 -5.66 -12.27
N GLN A 109 -6.95 -6.89 -12.51
CA GLN A 109 -7.47 -8.11 -11.88
C GLN A 109 -7.31 -8.06 -10.36
N ARG A 110 -6.13 -7.64 -9.88
CA ARG A 110 -5.89 -7.46 -8.45
C ARG A 110 -6.81 -6.42 -7.83
N ALA A 111 -7.12 -5.33 -8.52
CA ALA A 111 -8.09 -4.33 -8.03
C ALA A 111 -9.49 -4.94 -7.83
N VAL A 112 -9.98 -5.72 -8.79
CA VAL A 112 -11.27 -6.43 -8.66
C VAL A 112 -11.25 -7.38 -7.48
N ARG A 113 -10.18 -8.19 -7.35
CA ARG A 113 -9.96 -9.09 -6.21
C ARG A 113 -9.99 -8.35 -4.88
N PHE A 114 -9.32 -7.21 -4.80
CA PHE A 114 -9.24 -6.41 -3.59
C PHE A 114 -10.62 -5.85 -3.21
N VAL A 115 -11.34 -5.29 -4.18
CA VAL A 115 -12.71 -4.80 -3.97
C VAL A 115 -13.63 -5.92 -3.49
N ARG A 116 -13.50 -7.13 -4.06
CA ARG A 116 -14.28 -8.31 -3.66
C ARG A 116 -13.95 -8.78 -2.24
N ALA A 117 -12.66 -8.92 -1.91
CA ALA A 117 -12.21 -9.34 -0.58
C ALA A 117 -12.62 -8.36 0.53
N HIS A 118 -12.79 -7.08 0.19
CA HIS A 118 -13.15 -6.01 1.13
C HIS A 118 -14.60 -5.52 0.93
N ALA A 119 -15.45 -6.31 0.27
CA ALA A 119 -16.83 -5.90 -0.04
C ALA A 119 -17.63 -5.48 1.21
N VAL A 120 -17.44 -6.20 2.32
CA VAL A 120 -18.06 -5.87 3.62
C VAL A 120 -17.62 -4.50 4.13
N GLN A 121 -16.32 -4.17 4.03
CA GLN A 121 -15.78 -2.87 4.44
C GLN A 121 -16.39 -1.74 3.60
N TYR A 122 -16.59 -1.96 2.31
CA TYR A 122 -17.13 -0.97 1.39
C TYR A 122 -18.66 -0.93 1.33
N GLY A 123 -19.34 -1.80 2.09
CA GLY A 123 -20.81 -1.89 2.11
C GLY A 123 -21.39 -2.28 0.75
N ILE A 124 -20.67 -3.12 -0.02
CA ILE A 124 -21.11 -3.64 -1.32
C ILE A 124 -21.23 -5.16 -1.29
N ASP A 125 -21.93 -5.72 -2.27
CA ASP A 125 -22.01 -7.15 -2.52
C ASP A 125 -20.84 -7.63 -3.39
N PRO A 126 -20.05 -8.63 -2.94
CA PRO A 126 -18.88 -9.14 -3.69
C PRO A 126 -19.23 -9.76 -5.05
N ASN A 127 -20.51 -10.09 -5.27
CA ASN A 127 -21.03 -10.66 -6.52
C ASN A 127 -21.75 -9.63 -7.39
N ARG A 128 -21.75 -8.35 -7.02
CA ARG A 128 -22.35 -7.27 -7.81
C ARG A 128 -21.34 -6.16 -8.08
N ILE A 129 -20.28 -6.54 -8.79
CA ILE A 129 -19.19 -5.65 -9.18
C ILE A 129 -19.18 -5.51 -10.71
N GLY A 130 -19.51 -4.31 -11.19
CA GLY A 130 -19.35 -3.94 -12.60
C GLY A 130 -18.03 -3.22 -12.85
N GLY A 131 -17.71 -2.95 -14.10
CA GLY A 131 -16.58 -2.09 -14.42
C GLY A 131 -16.78 -1.23 -15.65
N VAL A 132 -16.16 -0.04 -15.61
CA VAL A 132 -16.21 0.95 -16.66
C VAL A 132 -14.81 1.43 -17.01
N GLY A 133 -14.55 1.64 -18.29
CA GLY A 133 -13.31 2.27 -18.73
C GLY A 133 -13.44 2.77 -20.16
N GLY A 134 -12.43 3.46 -20.64
CA GLY A 134 -12.35 3.64 -22.09
C GLY A 134 -10.98 3.95 -22.65
N SER A 135 -10.87 3.88 -23.98
CA SER A 135 -9.58 3.71 -24.65
C SER A 135 -8.83 2.53 -24.02
N SER A 136 -7.55 2.68 -23.66
CA SER A 136 -6.78 1.63 -22.96
C SER A 136 -7.44 1.11 -21.68
N GLY A 137 -8.13 1.97 -20.90
CA GLY A 137 -8.85 1.53 -19.70
C GLY A 137 -10.09 0.71 -20.04
N GLY A 138 -10.72 0.98 -21.18
CA GLY A 138 -11.84 0.19 -21.72
C GLY A 138 -11.37 -1.15 -22.25
N HIS A 139 -10.15 -1.22 -22.79
CA HIS A 139 -9.49 -2.49 -23.12
C HIS A 139 -9.25 -3.34 -21.87
N LEU A 140 -8.68 -2.77 -20.81
CA LEU A 140 -8.46 -3.52 -19.55
C LEU A 140 -9.79 -3.98 -18.94
N ILE A 141 -10.81 -3.13 -18.95
CA ILE A 141 -12.16 -3.48 -18.50
C ILE A 141 -12.79 -4.56 -19.37
N ALA A 142 -12.60 -4.52 -20.69
CA ALA A 142 -13.06 -5.57 -21.58
C ALA A 142 -12.34 -6.90 -21.29
N MET A 143 -11.01 -6.88 -21.10
CA MET A 143 -10.26 -8.07 -20.66
C MET A 143 -10.79 -8.63 -19.33
N LEU A 144 -11.18 -7.79 -18.37
CA LEU A 144 -11.79 -8.26 -17.10
C LEU A 144 -13.17 -8.91 -17.27
N GLY A 145 -13.81 -8.71 -18.42
CA GLY A 145 -15.08 -9.36 -18.78
C GLY A 145 -14.91 -10.72 -19.45
N VAL A 146 -13.85 -10.88 -20.27
CA VAL A 146 -13.63 -12.07 -21.11
C VAL A 146 -12.49 -12.97 -20.65
N ALA A 147 -11.46 -12.43 -20.02
CA ALA A 147 -10.30 -13.20 -19.60
C ALA A 147 -10.60 -14.00 -18.33
N ASP A 148 -10.19 -15.26 -18.31
CA ASP A 148 -10.23 -16.04 -17.10
C ASP A 148 -9.30 -15.44 -16.04
N ALA A 149 -9.84 -15.32 -14.83
CA ALA A 149 -9.11 -14.83 -13.68
C ALA A 149 -9.58 -15.54 -12.40
N PRO A 150 -9.50 -16.89 -12.35
CA PRO A 150 -9.89 -17.61 -11.14
C PRO A 150 -9.06 -17.14 -9.96
N GLY A 151 -9.68 -17.19 -8.78
CA GLY A 151 -8.94 -17.04 -7.54
C GLY A 151 -8.06 -18.25 -7.28
N ASN A 152 -6.95 -18.05 -6.59
CA ASN A 152 -6.09 -19.13 -6.12
C ASN A 152 -6.46 -19.47 -4.66
N PRO A 153 -7.22 -20.56 -4.40
CA PRO A 153 -7.68 -20.89 -3.05
C PRO A 153 -6.53 -21.13 -2.06
N ASP A 154 -5.38 -21.60 -2.56
CA ASP A 154 -4.20 -21.89 -1.76
C ASP A 154 -3.31 -20.66 -1.53
N SER A 155 -3.69 -19.50 -2.09
CA SER A 155 -2.93 -18.26 -1.89
C SER A 155 -2.88 -17.89 -0.41
N ARG A 156 -1.72 -17.42 0.03
CA ARG A 156 -1.55 -16.84 1.38
C ARG A 156 -2.11 -15.43 1.49
N ASP A 157 -2.15 -14.70 0.38
CA ASP A 157 -2.83 -13.39 0.29
C ASP A 157 -4.34 -13.65 0.08
N PRO A 158 -5.21 -13.29 1.04
CA PRO A 158 -6.66 -13.47 0.92
C PRO A 158 -7.24 -12.78 -0.32
N VAL A 159 -6.64 -11.68 -0.77
CA VAL A 159 -7.06 -10.98 -2.00
C VAL A 159 -6.89 -11.89 -3.21
N GLU A 160 -5.76 -12.58 -3.33
CA GLU A 160 -5.50 -13.45 -4.49
C GLU A 160 -6.34 -14.75 -4.49
N ARG A 161 -7.10 -15.02 -3.43
CA ARG A 161 -8.10 -16.11 -3.40
C ARG A 161 -9.39 -15.74 -4.11
N GLU A 162 -9.63 -14.45 -4.31
CA GLU A 162 -10.82 -13.96 -4.99
C GLU A 162 -10.67 -14.06 -6.51
N SER A 163 -11.80 -14.21 -7.20
CA SER A 163 -11.83 -14.07 -8.65
C SER A 163 -11.45 -12.63 -9.06
N GLY A 164 -10.88 -12.47 -10.26
CA GLY A 164 -10.66 -11.18 -10.90
C GLY A 164 -11.74 -10.80 -11.92
N LYS A 165 -12.75 -11.65 -12.15
CA LYS A 165 -13.78 -11.43 -13.18
C LYS A 165 -14.83 -10.41 -12.71
N LEU A 166 -15.27 -9.54 -13.61
CA LEU A 166 -16.37 -8.60 -13.38
C LEU A 166 -17.70 -9.20 -13.84
N GLN A 167 -18.81 -8.70 -13.29
CA GLN A 167 -20.15 -9.20 -13.62
C GLN A 167 -20.82 -8.44 -14.76
N VAL A 168 -20.44 -7.19 -15.00
CA VAL A 168 -21.07 -6.31 -16.01
C VAL A 168 -20.02 -5.35 -16.54
N ILE A 169 -19.95 -5.21 -17.87
CA ILE A 169 -18.90 -4.43 -18.52
C ILE A 169 -19.47 -3.21 -19.24
N LEU A 170 -18.79 -2.07 -19.09
CA LEU A 170 -18.90 -0.93 -19.99
C LEU A 170 -17.54 -0.55 -20.56
N ALA A 171 -17.34 -0.74 -21.85
CA ALA A 171 -16.10 -0.44 -22.54
C ALA A 171 -16.30 0.67 -23.59
N ARG A 172 -15.71 1.85 -23.37
CA ARG A 172 -15.85 3.01 -24.26
C ARG A 172 -14.66 3.18 -25.18
N ALA A 173 -14.88 3.26 -26.50
CA ALA A 173 -13.83 3.37 -27.51
C ALA A 173 -12.64 2.42 -27.24
N ALA A 174 -12.95 1.18 -26.85
CA ALA A 174 -11.95 0.22 -26.40
C ALA A 174 -11.30 -0.47 -27.60
N PRO A 175 -9.96 -0.56 -27.65
CA PRO A 175 -9.32 -1.42 -28.62
C PRO A 175 -9.53 -2.89 -28.21
N THR A 176 -10.26 -3.64 -29.03
CA THR A 176 -10.71 -5.02 -28.74
C THR A 176 -9.92 -6.08 -29.50
N ASN A 177 -9.21 -5.67 -30.54
CA ASN A 177 -8.26 -6.48 -31.31
C ASN A 177 -7.00 -5.65 -31.58
N LEU A 178 -5.93 -5.95 -30.85
CA LEU A 178 -4.66 -5.24 -30.91
C LEU A 178 -3.76 -5.68 -32.07
N THR A 179 -4.13 -6.72 -32.83
CA THR A 179 -3.40 -7.10 -34.06
C THR A 179 -3.74 -6.16 -35.21
N LYS A 180 -4.87 -5.46 -35.16
CA LYS A 180 -5.34 -4.56 -36.22
C LYS A 180 -4.94 -3.10 -35.98
N ALA A 181 -4.13 -2.55 -36.89
CA ALA A 181 -3.67 -1.15 -36.92
C ALA A 181 -3.02 -0.63 -35.60
N PRO A 182 -1.98 -1.30 -35.12
CA PRO A 182 -1.37 -0.96 -33.83
C PRO A 182 -0.41 0.23 -33.92
N GLY A 183 -0.72 1.29 -33.15
CA GLY A 183 0.10 2.48 -33.04
C GLY A 183 1.24 2.37 -32.01
N ALA A 184 1.92 3.50 -31.79
CA ALA A 184 3.07 3.58 -30.89
C ALA A 184 2.74 3.19 -29.44
N SER A 185 1.54 3.52 -28.96
CA SER A 185 1.10 3.15 -27.61
C SER A 185 0.92 1.64 -27.45
N GLN A 186 0.37 0.95 -28.45
CA GLN A 186 0.22 -0.50 -28.43
C GLN A 186 1.60 -1.19 -28.46
N ALA A 187 2.52 -0.68 -29.29
CA ALA A 187 3.92 -1.11 -29.33
C ALA A 187 4.60 -1.00 -27.96
N SER A 188 4.52 0.17 -27.35
CA SER A 188 5.08 0.40 -26.02
C SER A 188 4.42 -0.44 -24.93
N TYR A 189 3.10 -0.64 -24.99
CA TYR A 189 2.38 -1.51 -24.07
C TYR A 189 2.81 -2.98 -24.19
N MET A 190 3.05 -3.49 -25.40
CA MET A 190 3.54 -4.87 -25.58
C MET A 190 5.02 -5.04 -25.27
N GLY A 191 5.80 -3.95 -25.31
CA GLY A 191 7.26 -4.00 -25.25
C GLY A 191 7.94 -4.32 -26.57
N LEU A 192 7.28 -4.04 -27.68
CA LEU A 192 7.71 -4.39 -29.02
C LEU A 192 7.95 -3.15 -29.87
N ARG A 193 8.74 -3.26 -30.95
CA ARG A 193 8.88 -2.20 -31.95
C ARG A 193 7.69 -2.23 -32.91
N LEU A 194 7.40 -1.09 -33.55
CA LEU A 194 6.24 -0.94 -34.43
C LEU A 194 6.23 -1.94 -35.61
N HIS A 195 7.41 -2.28 -36.15
CA HIS A 195 7.60 -3.08 -37.37
C HIS A 195 7.86 -4.58 -37.13
N GLU A 196 7.82 -5.07 -35.89
CA GLU A 196 8.09 -6.49 -35.60
C GLU A 196 6.84 -7.37 -35.76
N ARG A 197 5.99 -7.16 -36.79
CA ARG A 197 4.64 -7.78 -36.89
C ARG A 197 4.35 -8.48 -38.22
N ASP A 198 5.37 -8.77 -39.02
CA ASP A 198 5.19 -9.01 -40.45
C ASP A 198 4.51 -10.35 -40.82
N GLY A 199 4.02 -11.13 -39.84
CA GLY A 199 3.23 -12.35 -40.10
C GLY A 199 2.35 -12.79 -38.92
N ALA A 200 1.20 -13.41 -39.23
CA ALA A 200 0.24 -13.93 -38.24
C ALA A 200 0.80 -15.07 -37.36
N ASP A 201 1.84 -15.76 -37.84
CA ASP A 201 2.51 -16.85 -37.12
C ASP A 201 3.68 -16.35 -36.24
N THR A 202 3.92 -15.05 -36.17
CA THR A 202 5.01 -14.48 -35.37
C THR A 202 4.66 -14.47 -33.87
N PRO A 203 5.65 -14.71 -32.97
CA PRO A 203 5.45 -14.56 -31.53
C PRO A 203 4.89 -13.19 -31.13
N GLU A 204 5.26 -12.15 -31.86
CA GLU A 204 4.78 -10.79 -31.66
C GLU A 204 3.28 -10.67 -31.98
N PHE A 205 2.84 -11.21 -33.12
CA PHE A 205 1.42 -11.26 -33.46
C PHE A 205 0.62 -12.02 -32.41
N GLN A 206 1.11 -13.19 -31.99
CA GLN A 206 0.45 -13.99 -30.94
C GLN A 206 0.34 -13.22 -29.62
N ARG A 207 1.39 -12.50 -29.21
CA ARG A 207 1.36 -11.63 -28.03
C ARG A 207 0.30 -10.53 -28.12
N TYR A 208 0.12 -9.91 -29.29
CA TYR A 208 -0.96 -8.94 -29.52
C TYR A 208 -2.35 -9.59 -29.48
N TRP A 209 -2.48 -10.78 -30.06
CA TRP A 209 -3.72 -11.55 -30.04
C TRP A 209 -4.10 -11.96 -28.61
N GLU A 210 -3.18 -12.53 -27.84
CA GLU A 210 -3.36 -12.86 -26.42
C GLU A 210 -3.69 -11.64 -25.56
N ALA A 211 -3.18 -10.45 -25.92
CA ALA A 211 -3.54 -9.21 -25.25
C ALA A 211 -4.89 -8.63 -25.71
N SER A 212 -5.61 -9.25 -26.66
CA SER A 212 -6.85 -8.73 -27.23
C SER A 212 -8.10 -9.34 -26.58
N PRO A 213 -9.10 -8.55 -26.14
CA PRO A 213 -10.37 -9.09 -25.66
C PRO A 213 -11.04 -10.07 -26.64
N ALA A 214 -10.93 -9.82 -27.95
CA ALA A 214 -11.49 -10.70 -28.97
C ALA A 214 -10.92 -12.13 -28.96
N ALA A 215 -9.74 -12.36 -28.39
CA ALA A 215 -9.12 -13.68 -28.32
C ALA A 215 -9.69 -14.56 -27.19
N HIS A 216 -10.39 -13.96 -26.23
CA HIS A 216 -10.85 -14.66 -25.01
C HIS A 216 -12.36 -14.76 -24.90
N ALA A 217 -13.11 -14.13 -25.82
CA ALA A 217 -14.57 -14.11 -25.78
C ALA A 217 -15.15 -15.54 -25.76
N SER A 218 -16.03 -15.81 -24.80
CA SER A 218 -16.65 -17.10 -24.56
C SER A 218 -18.13 -16.94 -24.16
N PRO A 219 -18.97 -17.99 -24.26
CA PRO A 219 -20.37 -17.92 -23.86
C PRO A 219 -20.62 -17.62 -22.37
N ASP A 220 -19.61 -17.81 -21.51
CA ASP A 220 -19.70 -17.58 -20.06
C ASP A 220 -19.25 -16.17 -19.63
N ASP A 221 -19.14 -15.25 -20.58
CA ASP A 221 -18.67 -13.89 -20.32
C ASP A 221 -19.78 -12.94 -19.86
N ALA A 222 -19.34 -11.89 -19.16
CA ALA A 222 -20.21 -10.85 -18.67
C ALA A 222 -20.88 -10.09 -19.83
N PRO A 223 -22.11 -9.56 -19.66
CA PRO A 223 -22.72 -8.71 -20.66
C PRO A 223 -21.95 -7.39 -20.85
N PHE A 224 -21.94 -6.89 -22.09
CA PHE A 224 -21.20 -5.70 -22.50
C PHE A 224 -22.12 -4.55 -22.94
N LEU A 225 -21.81 -3.34 -22.46
CA LEU A 225 -22.19 -2.10 -23.13
C LEU A 225 -20.95 -1.47 -23.75
N LEU A 226 -20.97 -1.33 -25.07
CA LEU A 226 -19.97 -0.61 -25.84
C LEU A 226 -20.49 0.80 -26.12
N ILE A 227 -19.67 1.82 -25.90
CA ILE A 227 -20.01 3.21 -26.26
C ILE A 227 -18.89 3.76 -27.15
N HIS A 228 -19.22 4.24 -28.34
CA HIS A 228 -18.20 4.65 -29.30
C HIS A 228 -18.68 5.77 -30.21
N GLY A 229 -17.87 6.81 -30.37
CA GLY A 229 -18.04 7.81 -31.40
C GLY A 229 -17.70 7.25 -32.78
N ASP A 230 -18.52 7.57 -33.79
CA ASP A 230 -18.33 7.08 -35.17
C ASP A 230 -17.33 7.91 -35.98
N ALA A 231 -16.77 8.97 -35.40
CA ALA A 231 -15.72 9.80 -35.96
C ALA A 231 -14.40 9.68 -35.16
N ASP A 232 -14.23 8.60 -34.39
CA ASP A 232 -13.01 8.32 -33.63
C ASP A 232 -11.84 8.02 -34.58
N ASP A 233 -10.81 8.87 -34.51
CA ASP A 233 -9.63 8.83 -35.38
C ASP A 233 -8.48 7.99 -34.80
N ARG A 234 -8.61 7.49 -33.56
CA ARG A 234 -7.57 6.70 -32.88
C ARG A 234 -7.92 5.23 -32.79
N VAL A 235 -9.15 4.93 -32.41
CA VAL A 235 -9.70 3.57 -32.38
C VAL A 235 -10.90 3.58 -33.31
N PRO A 236 -10.80 2.99 -34.52
CA PRO A 236 -11.91 3.01 -35.46
C PRO A 236 -13.19 2.42 -34.85
N TYR A 237 -14.34 3.05 -35.11
CA TYR A 237 -15.65 2.65 -34.59
C TYR A 237 -15.97 1.18 -34.91
N GLU A 238 -15.53 0.70 -36.08
CA GLU A 238 -15.69 -0.67 -36.55
C GLU A 238 -15.13 -1.70 -35.56
N ARG A 239 -14.14 -1.34 -34.73
CA ARG A 239 -13.60 -2.24 -33.70
C ARG A 239 -14.65 -2.60 -32.64
N SER A 240 -15.57 -1.70 -32.33
CA SER A 240 -16.69 -2.00 -31.44
C SER A 240 -17.80 -2.78 -32.12
N VAL A 241 -18.06 -2.53 -33.41
CA VAL A 241 -19.01 -3.32 -34.20
C VAL A 241 -18.55 -4.77 -34.31
N GLU A 242 -17.31 -4.99 -34.75
CA GLU A 242 -16.70 -6.33 -34.86
C GLU A 242 -16.73 -7.09 -33.53
N PHE A 243 -16.49 -6.41 -32.42
CA PHE A 243 -16.49 -7.04 -31.10
C PHE A 243 -17.91 -7.32 -30.58
N GLN A 244 -18.89 -6.44 -30.86
CA GLN A 244 -20.29 -6.71 -30.57
C GLN A 244 -20.77 -7.95 -31.35
N ASP A 245 -20.43 -8.05 -32.63
CA ASP A 245 -20.79 -9.18 -33.48
C ASP A 245 -20.19 -10.48 -32.93
N LEU A 246 -18.92 -10.46 -32.52
CA LEU A 246 -18.25 -11.60 -31.88
C LEU A 246 -18.96 -12.02 -30.59
N LEU A 247 -19.25 -11.09 -29.68
CA LEU A 247 -19.95 -11.38 -28.42
C LEU A 247 -21.34 -11.97 -28.70
N THR A 248 -22.08 -11.40 -29.65
CA THR A 248 -23.40 -11.89 -30.07
C THR A 248 -23.32 -13.31 -30.64
N GLN A 249 -22.30 -13.62 -31.45
CA GLN A 249 -22.06 -14.97 -31.97
C GLN A 249 -21.77 -15.99 -30.85
N MET A 250 -21.12 -15.56 -29.77
CA MET A 250 -20.87 -16.38 -28.58
C MET A 250 -22.09 -16.48 -27.65
N GLY A 251 -23.20 -15.81 -27.96
CA GLY A 251 -24.39 -15.76 -27.11
C GLY A 251 -24.27 -14.81 -25.91
N VAL A 252 -23.23 -13.98 -25.88
CA VAL A 252 -23.03 -12.96 -24.84
C VAL A 252 -23.84 -11.72 -25.20
N GLU A 253 -24.59 -11.19 -24.24
CA GLU A 253 -25.38 -9.99 -24.46
C GLU A 253 -24.48 -8.76 -24.64
N ALA A 254 -24.59 -8.08 -25.78
CA ALA A 254 -23.81 -6.89 -26.11
C ALA A 254 -24.66 -5.78 -26.74
N GLU A 255 -24.71 -4.61 -26.10
CA GLU A 255 -25.29 -3.38 -26.63
C GLU A 255 -24.18 -2.44 -27.16
N LEU A 256 -24.39 -1.78 -28.30
CA LEU A 256 -23.49 -0.75 -28.83
C LEU A 256 -24.21 0.59 -28.98
N LEU A 257 -23.82 1.56 -28.16
CA LEU A 257 -24.27 2.94 -28.25
C LEU A 257 -23.31 3.76 -29.13
N ARG A 258 -23.74 4.03 -30.36
CA ARG A 258 -23.07 4.95 -31.28
C ARG A 258 -23.27 6.41 -30.84
N VAL A 259 -22.20 7.21 -30.89
CA VAL A 259 -22.24 8.67 -30.68
C VAL A 259 -21.94 9.38 -32.02
N PRO A 260 -22.97 9.85 -32.75
CA PRO A 260 -22.78 10.43 -34.08
C PRO A 260 -21.91 11.71 -34.08
N GLY A 261 -20.92 11.75 -34.97
CA GLY A 261 -19.91 12.80 -35.09
C GLY A 261 -18.91 12.86 -33.94
N GLY A 262 -18.97 11.91 -33.00
CA GLY A 262 -18.10 11.89 -31.82
C GLY A 262 -16.70 11.37 -32.14
N GLY A 263 -15.68 12.13 -31.78
CA GLY A 263 -14.27 11.75 -31.86
C GLY A 263 -13.73 11.08 -30.59
N HIS A 264 -12.42 10.81 -30.57
CA HIS A 264 -11.75 10.15 -29.45
C HIS A 264 -11.67 11.05 -28.21
N GLY A 265 -12.34 10.69 -27.12
CA GLY A 265 -12.24 11.44 -25.86
C GLY A 265 -13.31 11.10 -24.82
N ALA A 266 -13.19 11.70 -23.62
CA ALA A 266 -14.12 11.48 -22.51
C ALA A 266 -15.54 12.00 -22.78
N SER A 267 -15.65 13.04 -23.61
CA SER A 267 -16.88 13.75 -23.95
C SER A 267 -17.27 13.63 -25.42
N PHE A 268 -16.61 12.76 -26.20
CA PHE A 268 -16.83 12.59 -27.63
C PHE A 268 -16.79 13.91 -28.42
N PRO A 269 -15.62 14.60 -28.46
CA PRO A 269 -15.49 15.91 -29.12
C PRO A 269 -15.96 15.85 -30.57
N GLY A 270 -16.64 16.89 -31.05
CA GLY A 270 -17.20 16.96 -32.41
C GLY A 270 -18.65 16.47 -32.53
N ALA A 271 -19.16 15.70 -31.58
CA ALA A 271 -20.55 15.26 -31.58
C ALA A 271 -21.51 16.45 -31.44
N LYS A 272 -22.46 16.56 -32.37
CA LYS A 272 -23.57 17.53 -32.28
C LYS A 272 -24.78 16.79 -31.73
N ASN A 273 -25.21 17.15 -30.52
CA ASN A 273 -26.30 16.50 -29.77
C ASN A 273 -26.02 15.00 -29.49
N PRO A 274 -24.94 14.67 -28.75
CA PRO A 274 -24.66 13.29 -28.40
C PRO A 274 -25.83 12.67 -27.61
N PRO A 275 -26.10 11.35 -27.74
CA PRO A 275 -27.06 10.68 -26.88
C PRO A 275 -26.64 10.80 -25.41
N ASN A 276 -27.59 10.58 -24.48
CA ASN A 276 -27.28 10.59 -23.05
C ASN A 276 -26.50 9.33 -22.63
N TYR A 277 -25.23 9.25 -23.02
CA TYR A 277 -24.35 8.11 -22.78
C TYR A 277 -24.03 7.90 -21.29
N LEU A 278 -24.01 8.97 -20.48
CA LEU A 278 -23.84 8.85 -19.02
C LEU A 278 -25.10 8.27 -18.36
N GLY A 279 -26.30 8.67 -18.81
CA GLY A 279 -27.55 8.05 -18.38
C GLY A 279 -27.62 6.58 -18.81
N ALA A 280 -27.25 6.28 -20.06
CA ALA A 280 -27.20 4.91 -20.57
C ALA A 280 -26.25 4.02 -19.75
N MET A 281 -25.10 4.54 -19.33
CA MET A 281 -24.17 3.87 -18.41
C MET A 281 -24.86 3.49 -17.09
N VAL A 282 -25.49 4.46 -16.43
CA VAL A 282 -26.18 4.21 -15.14
C VAL A 282 -27.30 3.19 -15.33
N SER A 283 -28.15 3.38 -16.34
CA SER A 283 -29.24 2.46 -16.66
C SER A 283 -28.76 1.05 -16.99
N TRP A 284 -27.60 0.89 -17.64
CA TRP A 284 -27.01 -0.41 -17.93
C TRP A 284 -26.62 -1.15 -16.65
N PHE A 285 -25.84 -0.49 -15.78
CA PHE A 285 -25.47 -1.09 -14.50
C PHE A 285 -26.67 -1.35 -13.60
N ASP A 286 -27.70 -0.49 -13.62
CA ASP A 286 -28.92 -0.71 -12.86
C ASP A 286 -29.65 -1.97 -13.31
N ARG A 287 -29.79 -2.18 -14.64
CA ARG A 287 -30.43 -3.38 -15.18
C ARG A 287 -29.63 -4.64 -14.87
N LYS A 288 -28.32 -4.59 -15.07
CA LYS A 288 -27.47 -5.79 -15.07
C LYS A 288 -26.94 -6.20 -13.70
N LEU A 289 -26.82 -5.27 -12.75
CA LEU A 289 -26.45 -5.58 -11.36
C LEU A 289 -27.66 -5.71 -10.42
N ALA A 290 -28.89 -5.56 -10.92
CA ALA A 290 -30.10 -5.77 -10.12
C ALA A 290 -30.47 -7.24 -9.92
N ASP A 291 -30.18 -8.13 -10.87
CA ASP A 291 -30.52 -9.56 -10.79
C ASP A 291 -29.27 -10.38 -10.38
N PRO A 292 -29.28 -11.05 -9.21
CA PRO A 292 -28.11 -11.78 -8.68
C PRO A 292 -27.77 -13.10 -9.40
N LYS A 293 -28.28 -13.36 -10.62
CA LYS A 293 -28.08 -14.62 -11.37
C LYS A 293 -26.66 -14.85 -11.93
N ALA A 294 -25.62 -14.28 -11.33
CA ALA A 294 -24.24 -14.66 -11.61
C ALA A 294 -23.86 -15.87 -10.72
N LYS A 295 -23.35 -16.95 -11.33
CA LYS A 295 -22.88 -18.12 -10.57
C LYS A 295 -21.73 -17.70 -9.63
N PRO A 296 -21.83 -17.95 -8.32
CA PRO A 296 -20.79 -17.58 -7.37
C PRO A 296 -19.53 -18.42 -7.62
N GLY A 297 -18.38 -17.75 -7.74
CA GLY A 297 -17.12 -18.35 -7.30
C GLY A 297 -17.21 -18.51 -5.78
N THR A 298 -16.85 -19.69 -5.27
CA THR A 298 -17.00 -20.09 -3.87
C THR A 298 -16.60 -18.98 -2.89
N PRO A 299 -17.51 -18.47 -2.05
CA PRO A 299 -17.14 -17.52 -1.01
C PRO A 299 -16.14 -18.15 -0.05
N ALA A 300 -15.02 -17.48 0.20
CA ALA A 300 -14.12 -17.86 1.28
C ALA A 300 -14.89 -17.82 2.61
N LYS A 301 -14.75 -18.89 3.39
CA LYS A 301 -15.27 -19.04 4.76
C LYS A 301 -14.85 -17.81 5.60
N PRO A 302 -15.73 -17.25 6.46
CA PRO A 302 -15.32 -16.16 7.34
C PRO A 302 -14.14 -16.61 8.20
N ALA A 303 -13.06 -15.83 8.18
CA ALA A 303 -11.97 -16.00 9.11
C ALA A 303 -12.48 -15.71 10.54
N PRO A 304 -12.00 -16.45 11.56
CA PRO A 304 -12.33 -16.16 12.95
C PRO A 304 -11.87 -14.74 13.33
N PRO A 305 -12.51 -14.08 14.33
CA PRO A 305 -12.16 -12.73 14.73
C PRO A 305 -10.70 -12.70 15.16
N SER A 306 -9.90 -12.01 14.35
CA SER A 306 -8.54 -11.62 14.67
C SER A 306 -8.60 -10.31 15.46
N PRO A 307 -7.53 -9.89 16.18
CA PRO A 307 -7.38 -8.50 16.59
C PRO A 307 -7.73 -7.56 15.42
N LYS A 308 -8.28 -6.37 15.71
CA LYS A 308 -8.55 -5.37 14.67
C LYS A 308 -7.21 -4.90 14.10
N VAL A 309 -6.74 -5.58 13.06
CA VAL A 309 -5.51 -5.24 12.35
C VAL A 309 -5.87 -4.36 11.16
N GLU A 310 -5.38 -3.14 11.17
CA GLU A 310 -5.40 -2.26 10.02
C GLU A 310 -4.07 -2.44 9.28
N ARG A 311 -4.13 -3.01 8.07
CA ARG A 311 -2.95 -3.35 7.29
C ARG A 311 -2.53 -2.21 6.38
N ASP A 312 -1.24 -2.15 6.10
CA ASP A 312 -0.66 -1.32 5.03
C ASP A 312 -1.07 0.16 5.15
N VAL A 313 -1.13 0.69 6.37
CA VAL A 313 -1.35 2.12 6.62
C VAL A 313 -0.16 2.90 6.09
N VAL A 314 -0.42 3.74 5.08
CA VAL A 314 0.57 4.63 4.50
C VAL A 314 0.86 5.75 5.49
N PHE A 315 2.09 5.79 5.99
CA PHE A 315 2.52 6.85 6.91
C PHE A 315 3.45 7.88 6.25
N GLY A 316 3.91 7.63 5.03
CA GLY A 316 4.73 8.56 4.26
C GLY A 316 4.94 8.10 2.83
N MET A 317 5.38 9.01 1.96
CA MET A 317 5.74 8.74 0.57
C MET A 317 7.16 9.24 0.31
N VAL A 318 8.05 8.37 -0.15
CA VAL A 318 9.44 8.74 -0.46
C VAL A 318 9.85 8.11 -1.78
N SER A 319 10.38 8.92 -2.71
CA SER A 319 10.87 8.47 -4.03
C SER A 319 9.85 7.65 -4.83
N GLY A 320 8.55 7.96 -4.69
CA GLY A 320 7.45 7.24 -5.36
C GLY A 320 7.05 5.90 -4.71
N GLY A 321 7.67 5.52 -3.60
CA GLY A 321 7.29 4.36 -2.77
C GLY A 321 6.55 4.78 -1.51
N ALA A 322 5.59 3.96 -1.07
CA ALA A 322 4.87 4.15 0.18
C ALA A 322 5.64 3.55 1.36
N LEU A 323 5.71 4.30 2.46
CA LEU A 323 6.12 3.79 3.76
C LEU A 323 4.89 3.26 4.49
N LEU A 324 4.96 2.00 4.92
CA LEU A 324 3.80 1.25 5.42
C LEU A 324 3.99 0.76 6.84
N MET A 325 2.89 0.82 7.59
CA MET A 325 2.78 0.21 8.91
C MET A 325 1.51 -0.63 9.03
N ASP A 326 1.56 -1.66 9.86
CA ASP A 326 0.38 -2.38 10.31
C ASP A 326 0.01 -1.91 11.72
N VAL A 327 -1.27 -1.63 11.96
CA VAL A 327 -1.78 -1.20 13.27
C VAL A 327 -2.57 -2.32 13.90
N TYR A 328 -2.09 -2.81 15.03
CA TYR A 328 -2.74 -3.86 15.82
C TYR A 328 -3.44 -3.20 17.00
N ARG A 329 -4.78 -3.26 16.99
CA ARG A 329 -5.58 -2.67 18.06
C ARG A 329 -6.06 -3.76 19.03
N PRO A 330 -5.90 -3.52 20.35
CA PRO A 330 -6.38 -4.42 21.38
C PRO A 330 -7.91 -4.38 21.46
N GLU A 331 -8.52 -5.43 21.99
CA GLU A 331 -9.97 -5.42 22.27
C GLU A 331 -10.34 -4.38 23.34
N LYS A 332 -9.45 -4.18 24.31
CA LYS A 332 -9.58 -3.23 25.41
C LYS A 332 -8.37 -2.28 25.40
N PRO A 333 -8.44 -1.17 24.64
CA PRO A 333 -7.32 -0.24 24.54
C PRO A 333 -7.08 0.49 25.87
N ASN A 334 -5.81 0.57 26.27
CA ASN A 334 -5.35 1.30 27.45
C ASN A 334 -4.99 2.77 27.15
N GLY A 335 -5.08 3.19 25.87
CA GLY A 335 -4.74 4.54 25.41
C GLY A 335 -3.26 4.77 25.11
N PHE A 336 -2.40 3.77 25.27
CA PHE A 336 -0.96 3.88 25.03
C PHE A 336 -0.54 3.15 23.76
N ALA A 337 0.58 3.58 23.19
CA ALA A 337 1.07 3.07 21.92
C ALA A 337 2.50 2.52 22.05
N VAL A 338 2.80 1.50 21.23
CA VAL A 338 4.17 1.01 21.05
C VAL A 338 4.49 0.89 19.57
N LEU A 339 5.59 1.52 19.14
CA LEU A 339 6.18 1.34 17.83
C LEU A 339 7.02 0.06 17.82
N HIS A 340 6.69 -0.89 16.95
CA HIS A 340 7.50 -2.07 16.70
C HIS A 340 8.30 -1.90 15.39
N ILE A 341 9.63 -1.87 15.48
CA ILE A 341 10.54 -1.74 14.34
C ILE A 341 11.11 -3.11 13.97
N THR A 342 10.80 -3.57 12.75
CA THR A 342 11.18 -4.92 12.30
C THR A 342 12.71 -5.06 12.13
N GLY A 343 13.30 -6.07 12.79
CA GLY A 343 14.69 -6.46 12.61
C GLY A 343 14.93 -7.18 11.28
N SER A 344 15.85 -6.67 10.46
CA SER A 344 16.05 -7.14 9.09
C SER A 344 17.49 -7.02 8.55
N GLY A 345 18.43 -6.57 9.37
CA GLY A 345 19.77 -6.17 8.92
C GLY A 345 19.74 -4.87 8.11
N TRP A 346 18.81 -3.96 8.43
CA TRP A 346 18.48 -2.75 7.64
C TRP A 346 17.98 -3.04 6.20
N HIS A 347 17.69 -4.30 5.90
CA HIS A 347 17.15 -4.78 4.64
C HIS A 347 15.67 -5.16 4.78
N SER A 348 14.76 -4.21 4.56
CA SER A 348 13.33 -4.53 4.51
C SER A 348 12.91 -4.98 3.11
N SER A 349 11.93 -5.90 3.04
CA SER A 349 11.20 -6.10 1.79
C SER A 349 10.06 -5.10 1.75
N LEU A 350 9.90 -4.36 0.66
CA LEU A 350 8.72 -3.51 0.41
C LEU A 350 7.65 -4.26 -0.42
N SER A 351 7.81 -5.56 -0.64
CA SER A 351 6.83 -6.40 -1.35
C SER A 351 5.74 -6.88 -0.38
N PRO A 352 4.44 -6.87 -0.76
CA PRO A 352 3.39 -7.49 0.04
C PRO A 352 3.70 -8.99 0.17
N GLY A 353 3.54 -9.55 1.38
CA GLY A 353 3.83 -10.95 1.69
C GLY A 353 5.26 -11.24 2.18
N ALA A 354 6.28 -10.63 1.57
CA ALA A 354 7.67 -10.89 1.93
C ALA A 354 8.10 -10.12 3.20
N ALA A 355 7.64 -8.87 3.36
CA ALA A 355 7.76 -8.12 4.62
C ALA A 355 6.92 -8.77 5.72
N GLN A 356 5.70 -9.21 5.35
CA GLN A 356 4.74 -9.85 6.25
C GLN A 356 5.26 -11.18 6.82
N GLN A 357 6.12 -11.93 6.12
CA GLN A 357 6.75 -13.13 6.70
C GLN A 357 7.69 -12.81 7.88
N LYS A 358 8.53 -11.76 7.78
CA LYS A 358 9.45 -11.39 8.86
C LYS A 358 8.78 -10.56 9.96
N ALA A 359 7.93 -9.61 9.58
CA ALA A 359 7.16 -8.78 10.51
C ALA A 359 6.15 -9.63 11.30
N SER A 360 5.43 -10.59 10.68
CA SER A 360 4.47 -11.42 11.44
C SER A 360 5.12 -12.32 12.49
N ALA A 361 6.36 -12.78 12.27
CA ALA A 361 7.09 -13.57 13.26
C ALA A 361 7.57 -12.72 14.44
N GLN A 362 8.10 -11.51 14.18
CA GLN A 362 8.54 -10.59 15.22
C GLN A 362 7.36 -9.94 15.96
N VAL A 363 6.30 -9.55 15.26
CA VAL A 363 5.06 -9.05 15.87
C VAL A 363 4.44 -10.11 16.79
N LYS A 364 4.52 -11.40 16.47
CA LYS A 364 4.05 -12.45 17.39
C LYS A 364 4.80 -12.47 18.72
N VAL A 365 6.09 -12.13 18.72
CA VAL A 365 6.93 -12.15 19.92
C VAL A 365 6.84 -10.82 20.67
N PHE A 366 6.99 -9.70 19.97
CA PHE A 366 7.10 -8.38 20.58
C PHE A 366 5.74 -7.67 20.65
N GLY A 367 4.93 -7.78 19.60
CA GLY A 367 3.69 -7.00 19.44
C GLY A 367 2.48 -7.64 20.11
N LEU A 368 2.19 -8.93 19.87
CA LEU A 368 0.98 -9.56 20.37
C LEU A 368 0.87 -9.55 21.90
N PRO A 369 1.94 -9.80 22.69
CA PRO A 369 1.85 -9.67 24.14
C PRO A 369 1.49 -8.24 24.59
N LEU A 370 1.94 -7.22 23.87
CA LEU A 370 1.57 -5.82 24.14
C LEU A 370 0.12 -5.53 23.76
N VAL A 371 -0.35 -6.06 22.63
CA VAL A 371 -1.76 -5.96 22.22
C VAL A 371 -2.65 -6.65 23.26
N GLU A 372 -2.27 -7.81 23.78
CA GLU A 372 -2.98 -8.50 24.85
C GLU A 372 -2.99 -7.70 26.16
N ALA A 373 -1.91 -6.97 26.45
CA ALA A 373 -1.81 -6.03 27.58
C ALA A 373 -2.55 -4.68 27.35
N GLY A 374 -3.21 -4.49 26.21
CA GLY A 374 -4.04 -3.33 25.91
C GLY A 374 -3.34 -2.20 25.16
N TYR A 375 -2.11 -2.37 24.69
CA TYR A 375 -1.41 -1.36 23.89
C TYR A 375 -1.84 -1.42 22.43
N THR A 376 -1.91 -0.25 21.78
CA THR A 376 -1.98 -0.20 20.31
C THR A 376 -0.57 -0.32 19.75
N VAL A 377 -0.33 -1.36 18.95
CA VAL A 377 1.01 -1.62 18.38
C VAL A 377 1.05 -1.20 16.92
N PHE A 378 2.05 -0.40 16.57
CA PHE A 378 2.33 0.07 15.22
C PHE A 378 3.58 -0.64 14.69
N ALA A 379 3.40 -1.67 13.88
CA ALA A 379 4.50 -2.44 13.30
C ALA A 379 4.95 -1.79 11.98
N VAL A 380 6.17 -1.26 11.95
CA VAL A 380 6.66 -0.44 10.84
C VAL A 380 7.71 -1.16 9.99
N ASN A 381 7.67 -0.86 8.70
CA ASN A 381 8.77 -1.09 7.78
C ASN A 381 9.48 0.24 7.49
N HIS A 382 10.72 0.13 7.04
CA HIS A 382 11.56 1.24 6.59
C HIS A 382 12.14 0.92 5.21
N ARG A 383 12.62 1.94 4.50
CA ARG A 383 13.36 1.82 3.24
C ARG A 383 14.56 0.88 3.41
N THR A 384 14.92 0.21 2.32
CA THR A 384 15.84 -0.95 2.37
C THR A 384 17.21 -0.63 1.79
N ALA A 385 18.27 -1.06 2.48
CA ALA A 385 19.62 -1.11 1.93
C ALA A 385 19.74 -2.17 0.82
N PRO A 386 20.70 -2.06 -0.13
CA PRO A 386 21.60 -0.92 -0.35
C PRO A 386 20.95 0.23 -1.14
N TRP A 387 19.69 0.08 -1.56
CA TRP A 387 18.97 1.05 -2.39
C TRP A 387 18.76 2.38 -1.67
N HIS A 388 18.55 2.33 -0.36
CA HIS A 388 18.45 3.48 0.52
C HIS A 388 19.45 3.30 1.67
N LYS A 389 20.45 4.17 1.69
CA LYS A 389 21.53 4.14 2.68
C LYS A 389 21.13 4.94 3.92
N TYR A 390 21.84 4.74 5.03
CA TYR A 390 21.71 5.61 6.20
C TYR A 390 21.84 7.10 5.79
N PRO A 391 21.01 8.01 6.34
CA PRO A 391 20.06 7.83 7.44
C PRO A 391 18.61 7.46 7.05
N ALA A 392 18.34 7.02 5.82
CA ALA A 392 16.98 6.79 5.32
C ALA A 392 16.07 5.95 6.23
N GLN A 393 16.62 4.90 6.85
CA GLN A 393 15.86 4.05 7.78
C GLN A 393 15.46 4.75 9.06
N LEU A 394 16.33 5.62 9.59
CA LEU A 394 16.06 6.42 10.77
C LEU A 394 14.99 7.47 10.47
N GLU A 395 15.14 8.19 9.35
CA GLU A 395 14.14 9.15 8.86
C GLU A 395 12.74 8.52 8.75
N ASP A 396 12.65 7.27 8.27
CA ASP A 396 11.37 6.57 8.12
C ASP A 396 10.73 6.24 9.48
N VAL A 397 11.49 5.74 10.45
CA VAL A 397 10.92 5.40 11.76
C VAL A 397 10.59 6.66 12.57
N GLU A 398 11.33 7.75 12.40
CA GLU A 398 10.93 9.07 12.92
C GLU A 398 9.61 9.53 12.29
N ARG A 399 9.51 9.46 10.95
CA ARG A 399 8.28 9.82 10.23
C ARG A 399 7.09 9.00 10.70
N ALA A 400 7.30 7.73 11.05
CA ALA A 400 6.26 6.88 11.63
C ALA A 400 5.81 7.37 13.01
N VAL A 401 6.72 7.72 13.92
CA VAL A 401 6.36 8.29 15.24
C VAL A 401 5.56 9.57 15.06
N ARG A 402 6.06 10.49 14.23
CA ARG A 402 5.40 11.76 13.93
C ARG A 402 3.99 11.53 13.37
N PHE A 403 3.84 10.56 12.46
CA PHE A 403 2.54 10.19 11.90
C PHE A 403 1.58 9.62 12.95
N ILE A 404 2.08 8.78 13.85
CA ILE A 404 1.29 8.24 14.97
C ILE A 404 0.76 9.37 15.84
N ARG A 405 1.62 10.33 16.21
CA ARG A 405 1.24 11.52 16.99
C ARG A 405 0.19 12.36 16.27
N HIS A 406 0.43 12.68 15.01
CA HIS A 406 -0.49 13.49 14.21
C HIS A 406 -1.88 12.87 14.11
N ASN A 407 -1.95 11.53 14.05
CA ASN A 407 -3.18 10.78 13.87
C ASN A 407 -3.65 10.09 15.16
N ALA A 408 -3.14 10.46 16.34
CA ALA A 408 -3.36 9.75 17.59
C ALA A 408 -4.85 9.54 17.91
N ALA A 409 -5.68 10.56 17.64
CA ALA A 409 -7.13 10.51 17.80
C ALA A 409 -7.81 9.40 16.97
N ARG A 410 -7.27 9.06 15.78
CA ARG A 410 -7.78 7.98 14.92
C ARG A 410 -7.76 6.62 15.60
N TRP A 411 -6.75 6.39 16.44
CA TRP A 411 -6.54 5.11 17.12
C TRP A 411 -6.86 5.15 18.62
N GLY A 412 -7.28 6.31 19.14
CA GLY A 412 -7.56 6.49 20.56
C GLY A 412 -6.31 6.32 21.42
N VAL A 413 -5.14 6.71 20.91
CA VAL A 413 -3.88 6.70 21.64
C VAL A 413 -3.51 8.11 22.08
N ASP A 414 -2.80 8.23 23.20
CA ASP A 414 -2.21 9.48 23.67
C ASP A 414 -0.90 9.76 22.91
N PRO A 415 -0.78 10.88 22.19
CA PRO A 415 0.43 11.22 21.42
C PRO A 415 1.69 11.40 22.29
N GLU A 416 1.54 11.61 23.59
CA GLU A 416 2.64 11.77 24.55
C GLU A 416 3.02 10.45 25.25
N ARG A 417 2.41 9.32 24.87
CA ARG A 417 2.62 8.01 25.51
C ARG A 417 2.96 6.92 24.51
N LEU A 418 4.11 7.10 23.86
CA LEU A 418 4.62 6.20 22.83
C LEU A 418 5.96 5.58 23.23
N GLY A 419 5.99 4.25 23.35
CA GLY A 419 7.23 3.48 23.51
C GLY A 419 7.72 2.89 22.20
N GLY A 420 8.95 2.36 22.17
CA GLY A 420 9.51 1.66 21.00
C GLY A 420 10.16 0.33 21.34
N VAL A 421 10.04 -0.66 20.45
CA VAL A 421 10.69 -1.97 20.56
C VAL A 421 11.13 -2.48 19.18
N GLY A 422 12.25 -3.20 19.12
CA GLY A 422 12.69 -3.85 17.89
C GLY A 422 13.86 -4.80 18.11
N GLY A 423 13.97 -5.82 17.27
CA GLY A 423 15.04 -6.82 17.33
C GLY A 423 16.21 -6.53 16.39
N SER A 424 17.45 -6.83 16.80
CA SER A 424 18.65 -6.73 15.95
C SER A 424 18.78 -5.34 15.32
N SER A 425 18.79 -5.19 13.98
CA SER A 425 18.78 -3.88 13.32
C SER A 425 17.57 -3.00 13.67
N GLY A 426 16.41 -3.59 13.99
CA GLY A 426 15.25 -2.86 14.51
C GLY A 426 15.46 -2.39 15.95
N GLY A 427 16.25 -3.14 16.73
CA GLY A 427 16.73 -2.73 18.05
C GLY A 427 17.77 -1.61 17.97
N HIS A 428 18.66 -1.65 16.98
CA HIS A 428 19.53 -0.53 16.63
C HIS A 428 18.72 0.73 16.29
N LEU A 429 17.72 0.64 15.40
CA LEU A 429 16.86 1.78 15.08
C LEU A 429 16.02 2.25 16.27
N THR A 430 15.58 1.34 17.15
CA THR A 430 14.90 1.68 18.41
C THR A 430 15.84 2.48 19.33
N ALA A 431 17.11 2.08 19.43
CA ALA A 431 18.12 2.82 20.19
C ALA A 431 18.45 4.16 19.52
N MET A 432 18.64 4.22 18.20
CA MET A 432 18.86 5.49 17.49
C MET A 432 17.70 6.46 17.72
N LEU A 433 16.46 6.00 17.54
CA LEU A 433 15.25 6.82 17.70
C LEU A 433 15.05 7.31 19.15
N GLY A 434 15.47 6.52 20.14
CA GLY A 434 15.38 6.92 21.55
C GLY A 434 16.49 7.86 22.01
N LEU A 435 17.70 7.75 21.45
CA LEU A 435 18.88 8.49 21.91
C LEU A 435 19.24 9.69 21.02
N HIS A 436 18.67 9.77 19.81
CA HIS A 436 18.80 10.92 18.94
C HIS A 436 17.77 12.01 19.29
N ASP A 437 18.17 13.28 19.16
CA ASP A 437 17.27 14.42 19.13
C ASP A 437 16.27 14.34 17.97
N GLY A 438 15.12 13.73 18.23
CA GLY A 438 13.99 13.67 17.31
C GLY A 438 13.09 14.89 17.37
N ASP A 439 13.62 16.11 17.41
CA ASP A 439 12.76 17.30 17.38
C ASP A 439 12.07 17.45 16.01
N GLY A 440 10.89 18.05 16.00
CA GLY A 440 10.19 18.39 14.76
C GLY A 440 10.69 19.72 14.22
N ASP A 441 10.52 19.96 12.92
CA ASP A 441 10.77 21.27 12.31
C ASP A 441 9.48 22.10 12.33
N PRO A 442 9.35 23.15 13.16
CA PRO A 442 8.13 23.94 13.27
C PRO A 442 7.69 24.58 11.95
N ASP A 443 8.63 24.80 11.03
CA ASP A 443 8.41 25.48 9.76
C ASP A 443 8.18 24.50 8.59
N ASP A 444 8.20 23.18 8.83
CA ASP A 444 8.02 22.18 7.76
C ASP A 444 6.65 22.32 7.09
N PRO A 445 6.54 22.29 5.75
CA PRO A 445 5.26 22.36 5.05
C PRO A 445 4.31 21.19 5.37
N ASP A 446 4.83 20.01 5.70
CA ASP A 446 4.05 18.86 6.17
C ASP A 446 3.81 18.98 7.69
N PRO A 447 2.55 19.14 8.16
CA PRO A 447 2.26 19.26 9.58
C PRO A 447 2.65 18.05 10.41
N VAL A 448 2.89 16.89 9.78
CA VAL A 448 3.41 15.72 10.49
C VAL A 448 4.88 15.94 10.89
N ASN A 449 5.70 16.49 10.00
CA ASN A 449 7.13 16.68 10.24
C ASN A 449 7.44 17.74 11.33
N ARG A 450 6.46 18.58 11.65
CA ARG A 450 6.52 19.53 12.77
C ARG A 450 6.49 18.89 14.15
N LEU A 451 6.06 17.64 14.25
CA LEU A 451 5.93 16.93 15.51
C LEU A 451 7.24 16.28 15.90
N SER A 452 7.43 16.09 17.21
CA SER A 452 8.57 15.33 17.73
C SER A 452 8.48 13.85 17.32
N ALA A 453 9.63 13.20 17.18
CA ALA A 453 9.83 11.77 17.04
C ALA A 453 10.30 11.08 18.35
N LYS A 454 10.46 11.82 19.47
CA LYS A 454 10.97 11.29 20.74
C LYS A 454 10.05 10.21 21.33
N LEU A 455 10.61 9.17 21.94
CA LEU A 455 9.89 8.08 22.61
C LEU A 455 9.97 8.23 24.13
N GLN A 456 8.95 7.79 24.85
CA GLN A 456 8.90 7.89 26.32
C GLN A 456 9.64 6.75 27.04
N CYS A 457 9.79 5.60 26.40
CA CYS A 457 10.66 4.50 26.84
C CYS A 457 10.98 3.59 25.67
N ILE A 458 12.14 2.93 25.72
CA ILE A 458 12.60 2.07 24.63
C ILE A 458 12.99 0.68 25.11
N LEU A 459 12.81 -0.30 24.22
CA LEU A 459 13.29 -1.66 24.38
C LEU A 459 14.08 -2.14 23.14
N PRO A 460 15.38 -1.80 23.05
CA PRO A 460 16.28 -2.38 22.05
C PRO A 460 16.55 -3.86 22.36
N TRP A 461 16.18 -4.78 21.47
CA TRP A 461 16.39 -6.21 21.65
C TRP A 461 17.57 -6.72 20.81
N ALA A 462 18.57 -7.32 21.46
CA ALA A 462 19.85 -7.70 20.85
C ALA A 462 20.43 -6.65 19.87
N PRO A 463 20.55 -5.36 20.26
CA PRO A 463 20.89 -4.28 19.34
C PRO A 463 22.40 -4.23 19.05
N PRO A 464 22.84 -4.07 17.79
CA PRO A 464 24.17 -3.55 17.50
C PRO A 464 24.17 -2.04 17.81
N VAL A 465 25.09 -1.56 18.66
CA VAL A 465 25.06 -0.16 19.16
C VAL A 465 26.38 0.59 18.97
N ASP A 466 27.49 -0.14 18.81
CA ASP A 466 28.83 0.33 18.48
C ASP A 466 29.28 -0.40 17.21
N LEU A 467 28.97 0.20 16.05
CA LEU A 467 29.26 -0.37 14.75
C LEU A 467 30.77 -0.38 14.46
N ILE A 468 31.53 0.51 15.11
CA ILE A 468 32.99 0.57 15.00
C ILE A 468 33.58 -0.66 15.67
N ALA A 469 33.17 -0.97 16.90
CA ALA A 469 33.61 -2.15 17.63
C ALA A 469 33.17 -3.46 16.95
N MET A 470 32.00 -3.48 16.30
CA MET A 470 31.49 -4.65 15.59
C MET A 470 32.07 -4.86 14.19
N ASN A 471 32.74 -3.86 13.61
CA ASN A 471 33.18 -3.93 12.20
C ASN A 471 34.26 -5.00 11.95
N GLY A 472 35.04 -5.34 12.97
CA GLY A 472 36.17 -6.27 12.86
C GLY A 472 37.30 -5.77 11.94
N GLN A 473 38.36 -6.57 11.79
CA GLN A 473 39.56 -6.17 11.04
C GLN A 473 39.31 -6.00 9.54
N TYR A 474 38.43 -6.83 8.97
CA TYR A 474 38.16 -6.87 7.52
C TYR A 474 36.93 -6.06 7.11
N GLY A 475 36.21 -5.45 8.05
CA GLY A 475 34.96 -4.77 7.78
C GLY A 475 33.76 -5.69 7.67
N ASN A 476 32.61 -5.19 8.12
CA ASN A 476 31.34 -5.92 8.07
C ASN A 476 30.61 -5.60 6.75
N PRO A 477 30.37 -6.59 5.87
CA PRO A 477 29.75 -6.35 4.55
C PRO A 477 28.31 -5.83 4.66
N THR A 478 27.57 -6.20 5.70
CA THR A 478 26.22 -5.68 5.96
C THR A 478 26.28 -4.18 6.25
N PHE A 479 27.22 -3.75 7.10
CA PHE A 479 27.42 -2.32 7.40
C PHE A 479 27.86 -1.57 6.15
N ALA A 480 28.78 -2.13 5.36
CA ALA A 480 29.25 -1.49 4.13
C ALA A 480 28.12 -1.31 3.09
N SER A 481 27.25 -2.30 2.95
CA SER A 481 26.09 -2.27 2.06
C SER A 481 25.07 -1.19 2.48
N TRP A 482 24.81 -1.09 3.79
CA TRP A 482 23.84 -0.15 4.35
C TRP A 482 24.37 1.29 4.45
N LEU A 483 25.59 1.48 4.96
CA LEU A 483 26.21 2.81 5.10
C LEU A 483 26.77 3.33 3.77
N GLY A 484 26.94 2.45 2.77
CA GLY A 484 27.52 2.77 1.48
C GLY A 484 29.02 3.06 1.51
N MET A 485 29.67 2.81 2.65
CA MET A 485 31.10 2.98 2.87
C MET A 485 31.61 1.82 3.71
N ARG A 486 32.79 1.29 3.39
CA ARG A 486 33.44 0.24 4.17
C ARG A 486 34.48 0.85 5.10
N LEU A 487 34.34 0.59 6.40
CA LEU A 487 35.38 0.93 7.39
C LEU A 487 36.45 -0.16 7.42
N MET A 488 37.72 0.23 7.38
CA MET A 488 38.89 -0.64 7.45
C MET A 488 39.71 -0.35 8.72
N ALA A 489 40.54 -1.31 9.16
CA ALA A 489 41.30 -1.19 10.41
C ALA A 489 42.27 0.02 10.47
N ASN A 490 42.69 0.55 9.32
CA ASN A 490 43.60 1.70 9.21
C ASN A 490 42.88 3.05 9.02
N ASP A 491 41.55 3.07 8.97
CA ASP A 491 40.78 4.31 8.90
C ASP A 491 40.91 5.12 10.19
N LYS A 492 41.25 6.40 10.04
CA LYS A 492 41.41 7.35 11.16
C LYS A 492 40.07 7.95 11.55
N LYS A 493 39.97 8.49 12.77
CA LYS A 493 38.76 9.22 13.23
C LYS A 493 38.33 10.36 12.30
N THR A 494 39.26 10.92 11.53
CA THR A 494 39.02 12.00 10.57
C THR A 494 38.47 11.53 9.22
N THR A 495 38.42 10.23 8.94
CA THR A 495 37.92 9.71 7.66
C THR A 495 36.40 9.80 7.59
N ALA A 496 35.85 9.80 6.38
CA ALA A 496 34.40 9.80 6.18
C ALA A 496 33.77 8.47 6.66
N GLN A 497 34.49 7.37 6.46
CA GLN A 497 34.13 6.02 6.89
C GLN A 497 33.95 5.96 8.40
N TYR A 498 34.93 6.44 9.17
CA TYR A 498 34.85 6.43 10.62
C TYR A 498 33.69 7.28 11.13
N ARG A 499 33.54 8.50 10.59
CA ARG A 499 32.44 9.41 10.96
C ARG A 499 31.08 8.80 10.66
N MET A 500 30.89 8.19 9.50
CA MET A 500 29.64 7.51 9.15
C MET A 500 29.29 6.38 10.13
N TYR A 501 30.26 5.55 10.51
CA TYR A 501 30.04 4.48 11.48
C TYR A 501 29.80 5.02 12.89
N HIS A 502 30.49 6.10 13.27
CA HIS A 502 30.29 6.79 14.53
C HIS A 502 28.87 7.38 14.61
N ASP A 503 28.44 8.11 13.59
CA ASP A 503 27.14 8.79 13.55
C ASP A 503 25.98 7.79 13.48
N ALA A 504 26.20 6.62 12.88
CA ALA A 504 25.23 5.53 12.87
C ALA A 504 25.30 4.62 14.11
N SER A 505 26.13 4.92 15.12
CA SER A 505 26.26 4.12 16.34
C SER A 505 25.55 4.80 17.53
N PRO A 506 24.40 4.27 17.99
CA PRO A 506 23.59 4.92 19.04
C PRO A 506 24.34 5.10 20.36
N ILE A 507 25.37 4.29 20.63
CA ILE A 507 26.20 4.43 21.83
C ILE A 507 26.90 5.80 21.94
N HIS A 508 27.06 6.54 20.84
CA HIS A 508 27.68 7.86 20.83
C HIS A 508 26.69 9.02 21.04
N LEU A 509 25.38 8.74 21.07
CA LEU A 509 24.33 9.74 21.23
C LEU A 509 23.87 9.91 22.68
N VAL A 510 24.30 9.01 23.58
CA VAL A 510 23.81 8.95 24.97
C VAL A 510 23.92 10.29 25.69
N SER A 511 22.79 10.73 26.25
CA SER A 511 22.61 11.93 27.04
C SER A 511 21.85 11.64 28.34
N LYS A 512 21.85 12.59 29.28
CA LYS A 512 21.11 12.46 30.55
C LYS A 512 19.58 12.56 30.37
N ASP A 513 19.13 13.11 29.23
CA ASP A 513 17.74 13.39 28.92
C ASP A 513 17.08 12.25 28.11
N ASP A 514 17.83 11.17 27.89
CA ASP A 514 17.39 9.98 27.15
C ASP A 514 16.30 9.19 27.88
N PRO A 515 15.44 8.47 27.15
CA PRO A 515 14.35 7.73 27.75
C PRO A 515 14.84 6.48 28.52
N PRO A 516 14.06 6.05 29.54
CA PRO A 516 14.27 4.77 30.19
C PRO A 516 14.40 3.63 29.18
N THR A 517 15.48 2.86 29.31
CA THR A 517 15.86 1.81 28.35
C THR A 517 15.87 0.42 29.00
N LEU A 518 15.11 -0.53 28.45
CA LEU A 518 15.26 -1.96 28.77
C LEU A 518 15.97 -2.67 27.61
N ILE A 519 16.98 -3.48 27.91
CA ILE A 519 17.71 -4.23 26.88
C ILE A 519 17.58 -5.71 27.17
N ILE A 520 17.08 -6.49 26.20
CA ILE A 520 16.98 -7.94 26.32
C ILE A 520 17.92 -8.58 25.30
N HIS A 521 18.78 -9.50 25.74
CA HIS A 521 19.83 -10.06 24.89
C HIS A 521 20.20 -11.48 25.32
N GLY A 522 20.31 -12.41 24.36
CA GLY A 522 20.92 -13.71 24.59
C GLY A 522 22.40 -13.61 24.95
N ASP A 523 22.84 -14.37 25.95
CA ASP A 523 24.25 -14.36 26.37
C ASP A 523 25.15 -15.28 25.51
N ALA A 524 24.56 -16.06 24.61
CA ALA A 524 25.22 -16.89 23.61
C ALA A 524 25.00 -16.37 22.17
N ASP A 525 24.73 -15.07 22.02
CA ASP A 525 24.49 -14.44 20.73
C ASP A 525 25.79 -14.29 19.91
N GLU A 526 25.92 -15.09 18.87
CA GLU A 526 27.06 -15.05 17.94
C GLU A 526 26.92 -14.00 16.83
N GLY A 527 25.72 -13.44 16.62
CA GLY A 527 25.45 -12.45 15.58
C GLY A 527 25.75 -11.03 16.05
N VAL A 528 25.26 -10.69 17.24
CA VAL A 528 25.52 -9.43 17.93
C VAL A 528 26.00 -9.78 19.34
N PRO A 529 27.27 -9.54 19.71
CA PRO A 529 27.74 -9.89 21.04
C PRO A 529 27.00 -9.12 22.15
N ILE A 530 26.64 -9.79 23.25
CA ILE A 530 25.97 -9.16 24.41
C ILE A 530 26.74 -7.98 25.01
N ALA A 531 28.06 -7.92 24.79
CA ALA A 531 28.91 -6.79 25.15
C ALA A 531 28.40 -5.45 24.57
N GLN A 532 27.71 -5.47 23.43
CA GLN A 532 27.03 -4.30 22.85
C GLN A 532 25.98 -3.72 23.82
N SER A 533 25.07 -4.57 24.32
CA SER A 533 24.05 -4.19 25.29
C SER A 533 24.64 -3.72 26.61
N GLN A 534 25.66 -4.42 27.11
CA GLN A 534 26.33 -4.06 28.35
C GLN A 534 27.03 -2.69 28.25
N ALA A 535 27.67 -2.41 27.10
CA ALA A 535 28.33 -1.13 26.86
C ALA A 535 27.35 0.04 26.80
N LEU A 536 26.21 -0.12 26.11
CA LEU A 536 25.16 0.90 26.09
C LEU A 536 24.58 1.14 27.50
N ALA A 537 24.27 0.06 28.23
CA ALA A 537 23.75 0.17 29.60
C ALA A 537 24.72 0.86 30.56
N ALA A 538 26.02 0.58 30.44
CA ALA A 538 27.03 1.25 31.24
C ALA A 538 27.04 2.77 30.99
N LYS A 539 26.92 3.21 29.73
CA LYS A 539 26.85 4.63 29.39
C LYS A 539 25.57 5.29 29.90
N LEU A 540 24.41 4.69 29.67
CA LEU A 540 23.12 5.21 30.16
C LEU A 540 23.13 5.36 31.69
N LYS A 541 23.63 4.35 32.40
CA LYS A 541 23.79 4.38 33.86
C LYS A 541 24.73 5.49 34.31
N ALA A 542 25.83 5.74 33.60
CA ALA A 542 26.80 6.77 33.95
C ALA A 542 26.24 8.20 33.88
N VAL A 543 25.23 8.44 33.02
CA VAL A 543 24.53 9.73 32.91
C VAL A 543 23.22 9.78 33.71
N GLY A 544 22.90 8.73 34.47
CA GLY A 544 21.74 8.67 35.36
C GLY A 544 20.43 8.23 34.70
N VAL A 545 20.45 7.75 33.46
CA VAL A 545 19.26 7.26 32.76
C VAL A 545 18.87 5.87 33.32
N PRO A 546 17.59 5.63 33.66
CA PRO A 546 17.14 4.31 34.09
C PRO A 546 17.37 3.27 32.99
N VAL A 547 18.16 2.24 33.31
CA VAL A 547 18.49 1.18 32.36
C VAL A 547 18.55 -0.19 33.03
N GLU A 548 18.04 -1.21 32.34
CA GLU A 548 18.11 -2.61 32.74
C GLU A 548 18.57 -3.48 31.57
N VAL A 549 19.36 -4.51 31.87
CA VAL A 549 19.77 -5.53 30.89
C VAL A 549 19.31 -6.90 31.40
N ILE A 550 18.46 -7.57 30.63
CA ILE A 550 18.03 -8.94 30.89
C ILE A 550 18.79 -9.89 29.95
N PRO A 551 19.85 -10.56 30.45
CA PRO A 551 20.48 -11.64 29.72
C PRO A 551 19.53 -12.84 29.63
N VAL A 552 19.50 -13.51 28.48
CA VAL A 552 18.76 -14.76 28.27
C VAL A 552 19.76 -15.92 28.22
N PRO A 553 19.87 -16.72 29.29
CA PRO A 553 20.88 -17.77 29.40
C PRO A 553 20.81 -18.81 28.28
N GLY A 554 21.93 -19.04 27.59
CA GLY A 554 22.07 -19.92 26.42
C GLY A 554 21.38 -19.39 25.15
N GLY A 555 20.77 -18.21 25.19
CA GLY A 555 20.05 -17.63 24.07
C GLY A 555 20.99 -17.13 22.97
N GLY A 556 20.77 -17.57 21.73
CA GLY A 556 21.44 -17.06 20.53
C GLY A 556 20.66 -15.92 19.83
N HIS A 557 21.11 -15.48 18.65
CA HIS A 557 20.49 -14.36 17.93
C HIS A 557 19.09 -14.70 17.40
N GLY A 558 18.08 -13.92 17.79
CA GLY A 558 16.74 -14.01 17.20
C GLY A 558 15.61 -13.62 18.16
N ALA A 559 14.39 -13.55 17.62
CA ALA A 559 13.22 -13.10 18.37
C ALA A 559 12.86 -14.02 19.56
N GLN A 560 13.11 -15.32 19.46
CA GLN A 560 12.81 -16.28 20.55
C GLN A 560 14.04 -16.77 21.29
N PHE A 561 15.23 -16.24 20.97
CA PHE A 561 16.53 -16.69 21.49
C PHE A 561 16.74 -18.21 21.33
N PRO A 562 17.07 -18.71 20.12
CA PRO A 562 17.34 -20.14 19.92
C PRO A 562 18.43 -20.63 20.87
N GLY A 563 18.26 -21.83 21.43
CA GLY A 563 19.20 -22.38 22.41
C GLY A 563 19.00 -21.88 23.85
N LYS A 564 18.05 -20.95 24.09
CA LYS A 564 17.75 -20.48 25.45
C LYS A 564 17.45 -21.66 26.37
N ARG A 565 17.95 -21.57 27.60
CA ARG A 565 17.72 -22.57 28.63
C ARG A 565 16.30 -22.48 29.17
N SER A 566 15.80 -23.56 29.73
CA SER A 566 14.46 -23.63 30.34
C SER A 566 14.30 -22.73 31.57
N ASP A 567 15.40 -22.35 32.22
CA ASP A 567 15.46 -21.41 33.34
C ASP A 567 15.65 -19.95 32.92
N SER A 568 15.43 -19.65 31.63
CA SER A 568 15.45 -18.26 31.15
C SER A 568 14.39 -17.41 31.87
N PRO A 569 14.69 -16.14 32.20
CA PRO A 569 13.72 -15.25 32.83
C PRO A 569 12.50 -15.02 31.92
N ASP A 570 11.37 -14.62 32.51
CA ASP A 570 10.21 -14.16 31.75
C ASP A 570 10.45 -12.76 31.17
N TYR A 571 11.23 -12.74 30.10
CA TYR A 571 11.61 -11.53 29.40
C TYR A 571 10.44 -10.88 28.64
N ILE A 572 9.35 -11.63 28.35
CA ILE A 572 8.14 -11.07 27.74
C ILE A 572 7.31 -10.35 28.79
N GLY A 573 7.13 -10.95 29.97
CA GLY A 573 6.54 -10.28 31.13
C GLY A 573 7.30 -9.00 31.47
N ALA A 574 8.63 -9.07 31.56
CA ALA A 574 9.47 -7.91 31.84
C ALA A 574 9.32 -6.78 30.79
N MET A 575 9.15 -7.13 29.50
CA MET A 575 8.84 -6.15 28.46
C MET A 575 7.52 -5.42 28.74
N VAL A 576 6.44 -6.16 29.04
CA VAL A 576 5.13 -5.56 29.33
C VAL A 576 5.21 -4.69 30.59
N GLU A 577 5.87 -5.19 31.64
CA GLU A 577 6.08 -4.45 32.90
C GLU A 577 6.88 -3.15 32.68
N TRP A 578 7.86 -3.16 31.78
CA TRP A 578 8.63 -1.96 31.44
C TRP A 578 7.76 -0.89 30.80
N PHE A 579 6.99 -1.24 29.77
CA PHE A 579 6.06 -0.29 29.14
C PHE A 579 4.99 0.18 30.13
N ASP A 580 4.47 -0.71 30.98
CA ASP A 580 3.53 -0.36 32.04
C ASP A 580 4.13 0.67 33.00
N LYS A 581 5.38 0.46 33.41
CA LYS A 581 6.08 1.33 34.34
C LYS A 581 6.30 2.73 33.79
N TYR A 582 6.58 2.90 32.50
CA TYR A 582 6.99 4.21 31.95
C TYR A 582 5.93 4.91 31.10
N LEU A 583 4.95 4.18 30.52
CA LEU A 583 3.87 4.79 29.76
C LEU A 583 2.62 5.09 30.60
N LYS A 584 2.35 4.34 31.67
CA LYS A 584 1.14 4.55 32.51
C LYS A 584 1.27 5.65 33.57
N ARG A 585 2.43 6.30 33.70
CA ARG A 585 2.79 7.17 34.84
C ARG A 585 2.39 8.61 34.71
#